data_AF-A0A6V7VJL8-F1
#
_entry.id   AF-A0A6V7VJL8-F1
#
_cell.length_a   1.000
_cell.length_b   1.000
_cell.length_c   1.000
_cell.angle_alpha   90.00
_cell.angle_beta   90.00
_cell.angle_gamma   90.00
#
_symmetry.space_group_name_H-M   'P 1'
#
loop_
_entity.id
_entity.type
_entity.pdbx_description
1 polymer ?
#
loop_
_entity_poly.entity_id
_entity_poly.type
_entity_poly.pdbx_seq_one_letter_code
_entity_poly.pdbx_strand_id
1 'polypeptide(L)'
;MIAFFFIFAISLNNVAADDATILPLPSQAWQQFLKPIPWAAKQEDVPLDKVVEYFKPINNYGGKKLVVKQIMKAQDTCIKMMNQRTIFDDYMYKPMYDGILTFYLHGVGGACGINCDKWPIMSAAASTEFFSKNGWLKSCLPNNPDGTPSYVNPDRVCDNRCAQITYKGKTVTVPITNSCPGCPKNHLDLSVPTWLWLEPNYRIGRLFNATIMFMYCP
;
A
#
# COMPACT_ATOMS: atom_id res chain seq x y z
N MET A 1 -6.57 64.72 -12.06
CA MET A 1 -7.17 63.66 -12.90
C MET A 1 -7.97 62.75 -11.99
N ILE A 2 -9.29 62.81 -12.11
CA ILE A 2 -10.29 62.04 -11.37
C ILE A 2 -10.95 61.10 -12.40
N ALA A 3 -11.14 59.83 -12.08
CA ALA A 3 -12.09 58.95 -12.75
C ALA A 3 -12.60 57.95 -11.69
N PHE A 4 -13.75 58.22 -11.08
CA PHE A 4 -15.11 57.81 -11.46
C PHE A 4 -15.41 56.32 -11.24
N PHE A 5 -16.28 56.12 -10.24
CA PHE A 5 -17.02 54.91 -9.87
C PHE A 5 -17.88 54.37 -11.02
N PHE A 6 -18.05 53.04 -11.07
CA PHE A 6 -19.35 52.43 -11.32
C PHE A 6 -19.54 51.22 -10.39
N ILE A 7 -20.55 51.31 -9.54
CA ILE A 7 -21.19 50.20 -8.85
C ILE A 7 -22.34 49.73 -9.74
N PHE A 8 -22.46 48.42 -9.95
CA PHE A 8 -23.74 47.78 -10.20
C PHE A 8 -23.87 46.58 -9.26
N ALA A 9 -24.91 46.63 -8.42
CA ALA A 9 -25.45 45.48 -7.70
C ALA A 9 -26.49 44.76 -8.59
N ILE A 10 -26.94 43.57 -8.14
CA ILE A 10 -27.96 42.61 -8.63
C ILE A 10 -27.25 41.27 -8.87
N SER A 11 -27.63 40.11 -8.34
CA SER A 11 -28.72 39.64 -7.48
C SER A 11 -28.28 38.27 -6.93
N LEU A 12 -28.69 37.92 -5.71
CA LEU A 12 -28.66 36.55 -5.22
C LEU A 12 -29.62 35.71 -6.07
N ASN A 13 -29.13 34.59 -6.61
CA ASN A 13 -29.95 33.45 -6.99
C ASN A 13 -29.21 32.19 -6.55
N ASN A 14 -29.88 31.40 -5.70
CA ASN A 14 -29.46 30.08 -5.28
C ASN A 14 -29.27 29.16 -6.49
N VAL A 15 -28.10 28.51 -6.62
CA VAL A 15 -27.96 27.24 -7.35
C VAL A 15 -27.02 26.33 -6.57
N ALA A 16 -27.39 25.07 -6.58
CA ALA A 16 -26.98 23.96 -5.75
C ALA A 16 -25.46 23.65 -5.73
N ALA A 17 -25.07 22.94 -4.67
CA ALA A 17 -23.83 22.20 -4.57
C ALA A 17 -23.67 21.23 -5.75
N ASP A 18 -22.50 21.26 -6.39
CA ASP A 18 -21.80 20.12 -7.01
C ASP A 18 -20.62 20.69 -7.82
N ASP A 19 -19.38 20.56 -7.32
CA ASP A 19 -18.23 20.32 -8.21
C ASP A 19 -17.04 19.78 -7.42
N ALA A 20 -16.74 18.49 -7.62
CA ALA A 20 -15.51 17.87 -7.14
C ALA A 20 -14.39 18.33 -8.08
N THR A 21 -13.52 19.21 -7.60
CA THR A 21 -12.31 19.61 -8.33
C THR A 21 -11.44 18.40 -8.67
N ILE A 22 -11.45 18.02 -9.94
CA ILE A 22 -10.57 17.01 -10.55
C ILE A 22 -9.15 17.55 -10.54
N LEU A 23 -8.22 16.85 -9.87
CA LEU A 23 -6.79 17.15 -9.95
C LEU A 23 -6.24 16.76 -11.33
N PRO A 24 -5.39 17.57 -11.96
CA PRO A 24 -4.85 17.28 -13.30
C PRO A 24 -3.85 16.11 -13.26
N LEU A 25 -3.95 15.24 -14.27
CA LEU A 25 -3.06 14.09 -14.48
C LEU A 25 -1.60 14.54 -14.74
N PRO A 26 -0.59 13.80 -14.26
CA PRO A 26 0.82 14.17 -14.41
C PRO A 26 1.32 14.03 -15.86
N SER A 27 2.24 14.94 -16.22
CA SER A 27 2.84 15.17 -17.54
C SER A 27 3.45 13.94 -18.24
N GLN A 28 3.57 14.04 -19.57
CA GLN A 28 4.03 13.06 -20.58
C GLN A 28 5.28 12.19 -20.25
N ALA A 29 6.08 12.52 -19.24
CA ALA A 29 7.23 11.72 -18.82
C ALA A 29 6.84 10.34 -18.24
N TRP A 30 5.59 10.14 -17.78
CA TRP A 30 5.11 8.86 -17.26
C TRP A 30 4.63 7.87 -18.34
N GLN A 31 4.36 8.33 -19.57
CA GLN A 31 3.79 7.45 -20.60
C GLN A 31 4.78 6.44 -21.18
N GLN A 32 6.09 6.63 -21.00
CA GLN A 32 7.10 5.70 -21.52
C GLN A 32 7.22 4.41 -20.70
N PHE A 33 6.70 4.38 -19.46
CA PHE A 33 6.59 3.17 -18.64
C PHE A 33 5.26 2.42 -18.82
N LEU A 34 4.36 2.94 -19.66
CA LEU A 34 3.06 2.32 -20.00
C LEU A 34 3.10 1.60 -21.35
N LYS A 35 4.25 1.09 -21.80
CA LYS A 35 4.22 0.13 -22.91
C LYS A 35 3.41 -1.09 -22.43
N PRO A 36 2.30 -1.44 -23.09
CA PRO A 36 1.45 -2.53 -22.64
C PRO A 36 2.28 -3.82 -22.63
N ILE A 37 2.46 -4.41 -21.44
CA ILE A 37 2.91 -5.79 -21.37
C ILE A 37 1.82 -6.62 -22.07
N PRO A 38 2.14 -7.57 -22.98
CA PRO A 38 1.15 -8.24 -23.84
C PRO A 38 -0.01 -8.95 -23.11
N TRP A 39 0.06 -9.15 -21.79
CA TRP A 39 -1.04 -9.70 -20.99
C TRP A 39 -1.98 -8.65 -20.38
N ALA A 40 -1.62 -7.36 -20.38
CA ALA A 40 -2.44 -6.26 -19.84
C ALA A 40 -3.66 -5.90 -20.72
N ALA A 41 -3.80 -6.52 -21.90
CA ALA A 41 -4.89 -6.28 -22.83
C ALA A 41 -6.23 -6.96 -22.45
N LYS A 42 -6.39 -7.43 -21.20
CA LYS A 42 -7.64 -8.03 -20.70
C LYS A 42 -7.97 -7.64 -19.26
N GLN A 43 -7.66 -6.42 -18.83
CA GLN A 43 -8.39 -5.83 -17.70
C GLN A 43 -9.66 -5.17 -18.24
N GLU A 44 -10.61 -6.01 -18.66
CA GLU A 44 -12.01 -5.59 -18.64
C GLU A 44 -12.37 -5.31 -17.18
N ASP A 45 -13.05 -4.19 -16.94
CA ASP A 45 -13.50 -3.72 -15.64
C ASP A 45 -14.06 -4.88 -14.80
N VAL A 46 -13.24 -5.46 -13.93
CA VAL A 46 -13.70 -6.53 -13.03
C VAL A 46 -14.70 -5.86 -12.10
N PRO A 47 -15.99 -6.22 -12.16
CA PRO A 47 -17.01 -5.57 -11.35
C PRO A 47 -16.64 -5.72 -9.87
N LEU A 48 -16.76 -4.64 -9.10
CA LEU A 48 -16.31 -4.58 -7.70
C LEU A 48 -16.96 -5.66 -6.82
N ASP A 49 -18.17 -6.08 -7.18
CA ASP A 49 -18.91 -7.22 -6.63
C ASP A 49 -18.25 -8.58 -6.89
N LYS A 50 -17.56 -8.75 -8.03
CA LYS A 50 -16.75 -9.95 -8.31
C LYS A 50 -15.40 -9.95 -7.59
N VAL A 51 -14.83 -8.77 -7.31
CA VAL A 51 -13.67 -8.62 -6.42
C VAL A 51 -14.03 -9.11 -5.01
N VAL A 52 -15.21 -8.72 -4.51
CA VAL A 52 -15.75 -9.18 -3.21
C VAL A 52 -15.99 -10.69 -3.19
N GLU A 53 -16.36 -11.32 -4.31
CA GLU A 53 -16.52 -12.78 -4.39
C GLU A 53 -15.17 -13.53 -4.36
N TYR A 54 -14.13 -12.98 -5.00
CA TYR A 54 -12.75 -13.51 -4.94
C TYR A 54 -12.15 -13.37 -3.53
N PHE A 55 -12.58 -12.34 -2.80
CA PHE A 55 -12.25 -12.09 -1.39
C PHE A 55 -13.42 -12.39 -0.47
N LYS A 56 -14.23 -13.43 -0.77
CA LYS A 56 -15.18 -13.96 0.21
C LYS A 56 -14.44 -14.00 1.54
N PRO A 57 -14.93 -13.29 2.57
CA PRO A 57 -14.24 -13.25 3.84
C PRO A 57 -13.93 -14.69 4.19
N ILE A 58 -12.67 -14.99 4.47
CA ILE A 58 -12.33 -16.23 5.14
C ILE A 58 -13.09 -16.09 6.47
N ASN A 59 -14.32 -16.60 6.49
CA ASN A 59 -15.38 -16.36 7.47
C ASN A 59 -15.05 -16.98 8.83
N ASN A 60 -13.78 -17.31 9.06
CA ASN A 60 -13.26 -17.97 10.23
C ASN A 60 -12.35 -17.10 11.09
N TYR A 61 -12.13 -15.82 10.75
CA TYR A 61 -11.33 -14.95 11.62
C TYR A 61 -12.18 -14.12 12.61
N GLY A 62 -13.21 -14.71 13.21
CA GLY A 62 -13.97 -14.12 14.34
C GLY A 62 -13.11 -13.83 15.59
N GLY A 63 -11.78 -13.86 15.47
CA GLY A 63 -10.83 -13.55 16.51
C GLY A 63 -10.46 -12.07 16.53
N LYS A 64 -10.12 -11.58 17.73
CA LYS A 64 -9.57 -10.22 17.93
C LYS A 64 -8.11 -10.10 17.50
N LYS A 65 -7.46 -11.22 17.12
CA LYS A 65 -6.03 -11.28 16.78
C LYS A 65 -5.79 -12.15 15.55
N LEU A 66 -4.99 -11.66 14.62
CA LEU A 66 -4.51 -12.41 13.46
C LEU A 66 -3.01 -12.17 13.27
N VAL A 67 -2.28 -13.20 12.90
CA VAL A 67 -0.85 -13.13 12.57
C VAL A 67 -0.64 -13.84 11.24
N VAL A 68 -0.14 -13.10 10.26
CA VAL A 68 0.19 -13.60 8.93
C VAL A 68 1.69 -13.83 8.89
N LYS A 69 2.09 -15.08 8.64
CA LYS A 69 3.50 -15.44 8.53
C LYS A 69 4.07 -14.85 7.24
N GLN A 70 5.30 -14.37 7.32
CA GLN A 70 6.05 -14.04 6.12
C GLN A 70 6.46 -15.35 5.42
N ILE A 71 6.36 -15.34 4.08
CA ILE A 71 6.56 -16.54 3.25
C ILE A 71 7.97 -16.59 2.66
N MET A 72 8.64 -15.44 2.54
CA MET A 72 10.02 -15.37 2.08
C MET A 72 10.92 -14.80 3.17
N LYS A 73 12.02 -15.49 3.44
CA LYS A 73 13.11 -14.98 4.28
C LYS A 73 14.25 -14.55 3.38
N ALA A 74 15.01 -13.54 3.82
CA ALA A 74 16.19 -13.07 3.10
C ALA A 74 17.18 -14.17 2.70
N GLN A 75 17.37 -15.16 3.58
CA GLN A 75 18.22 -16.32 3.34
C GLN A 75 17.81 -17.14 2.09
N ASP A 76 16.54 -17.10 1.70
CA ASP A 76 16.00 -17.84 0.56
C ASP A 76 16.37 -17.18 -0.77
N THR A 77 16.89 -15.94 -0.73
CA THR A 77 17.08 -15.09 -1.91
C THR A 77 18.53 -15.03 -2.40
N CYS A 78 19.48 -15.64 -1.66
CA CYS A 78 20.94 -15.49 -1.75
C CYS A 78 21.46 -14.05 -1.87
N ILE A 79 20.61 -13.07 -1.58
CA ILE A 79 21.01 -11.67 -1.47
C ILE A 79 21.37 -11.38 -0.03
N LYS A 80 22.50 -10.69 0.17
CA LYS A 80 22.85 -10.14 1.46
C LYS A 80 22.00 -8.89 1.71
N MET A 81 21.08 -8.97 2.66
CA MET A 81 20.28 -7.80 3.07
C MET A 81 21.15 -6.71 3.65
N MET A 82 20.68 -5.47 3.53
CA MET A 82 21.36 -4.31 4.08
C MET A 82 21.51 -4.45 5.60
N ASN A 83 22.75 -4.41 6.06
CA ASN A 83 23.06 -4.43 7.50
C ASN A 83 23.20 -3.03 8.11
N GLN A 84 23.31 -1.99 7.27
CA GLN A 84 23.39 -0.61 7.71
C GLN A 84 22.03 -0.14 8.25
N ARG A 85 22.04 0.46 9.44
CA ARG A 85 20.85 1.05 10.06
C ARG A 85 20.22 2.07 9.11
N THR A 86 18.89 2.02 8.97
CA THR A 86 18.12 3.00 8.20
C THR A 86 17.15 3.75 9.12
N ILE A 87 16.51 4.79 8.59
CA ILE A 87 15.45 5.52 9.33
C ILE A 87 14.31 4.59 9.78
N PHE A 88 14.07 3.49 9.06
CA PHE A 88 13.06 2.50 9.47
C PHE A 88 13.37 1.84 10.82
N ASP A 89 14.65 1.58 11.12
CA ASP A 89 15.03 0.97 12.40
C ASP A 89 14.68 1.87 13.60
N ASP A 90 14.52 3.17 13.39
CA ASP A 90 14.11 4.12 14.44
C ASP A 90 12.65 3.96 14.85
N TYR A 91 11.84 3.28 14.04
CA TYR A 91 10.41 3.05 14.27
C TYR A 91 10.10 1.61 14.71
N MET A 92 11.10 0.73 14.73
CA MET A 92 10.95 -0.63 15.21
C MET A 92 10.56 -0.65 16.70
N TYR A 93 9.53 -1.43 17.02
CA TYR A 93 8.97 -1.63 18.37
C TYR A 93 8.48 -0.34 19.04
N LYS A 94 8.17 0.69 18.27
CA LYS A 94 7.57 1.94 18.76
C LYS A 94 6.13 2.05 18.27
N PRO A 95 5.13 2.02 19.16
CA PRO A 95 3.75 2.22 18.75
C PRO A 95 3.52 3.67 18.31
N MET A 96 2.87 3.83 17.16
CA MET A 96 2.35 5.09 16.63
C MET A 96 0.83 5.07 16.81
N TYR A 97 0.29 5.94 17.66
CA TYR A 97 -1.13 5.91 18.07
C TYR A 97 -2.06 6.70 17.14
N ASP A 98 -1.48 7.56 16.30
CA ASP A 98 -2.17 8.40 15.31
C ASP A 98 -2.13 7.76 13.90
N GLY A 99 -2.06 6.44 13.84
CA GLY A 99 -1.87 5.68 12.62
C GLY A 99 -3.01 5.87 11.61
N ILE A 100 -2.62 5.98 10.34
CA ILE A 100 -3.50 6.10 9.19
C ILE A 100 -3.47 4.80 8.40
N LEU A 101 -4.64 4.31 8.00
CA LEU A 101 -4.76 3.13 7.14
C LEU A 101 -5.51 3.50 5.87
N THR A 102 -5.01 3.07 4.72
CA THR A 102 -5.75 3.01 3.45
C THR A 102 -5.67 1.59 2.90
N PHE A 103 -6.20 1.36 1.70
CA PHE A 103 -5.95 0.13 0.96
C PHE A 103 -5.67 0.42 -0.50
N TYR A 104 -4.87 -0.45 -1.13
CA TYR A 104 -4.64 -0.44 -2.56
C TYR A 104 -5.34 -1.61 -3.23
N LEU A 105 -5.83 -1.35 -4.45
CA LEU A 105 -6.28 -2.41 -5.34
C LEU A 105 -5.05 -3.08 -5.96
N HIS A 106 -5.13 -4.39 -6.15
CA HIS A 106 -4.00 -5.26 -6.51
C HIS A 106 -3.12 -4.69 -7.62
N GLY A 107 -1.82 -4.83 -7.44
CA GLY A 107 -0.80 -4.50 -8.44
C GLY A 107 0.20 -5.64 -8.54
N VAL A 108 0.73 -5.86 -9.74
CA VAL A 108 1.72 -6.91 -10.01
C VAL A 108 3.04 -6.60 -9.31
N GLY A 109 3.21 -7.18 -8.12
CA GLY A 109 4.44 -7.12 -7.32
C GLY A 109 4.49 -5.97 -6.30
N GLY A 110 5.35 -6.14 -5.30
CA GLY A 110 5.62 -5.11 -4.28
C GLY A 110 7.05 -4.60 -4.35
N ALA A 111 7.30 -3.43 -3.76
CA ALA A 111 8.61 -2.79 -3.67
C ALA A 111 9.71 -3.66 -3.04
N CYS A 112 9.35 -4.73 -2.33
CA CYS A 112 10.30 -5.71 -1.80
C CYS A 112 10.73 -6.80 -2.79
N GLY A 113 10.16 -6.83 -3.99
CA GLY A 113 10.42 -7.88 -4.99
C GLY A 113 9.77 -9.23 -4.62
N ILE A 114 8.88 -9.22 -3.64
CA ILE A 114 8.03 -10.36 -3.30
C ILE A 114 6.75 -10.24 -4.13
N ASN A 115 6.36 -11.32 -4.81
CA ASN A 115 5.13 -11.35 -5.58
C ASN A 115 3.92 -11.30 -4.63
N CYS A 116 3.39 -10.08 -4.44
CA CYS A 116 2.29 -9.78 -3.53
C CYS A 116 0.97 -10.44 -3.95
N ASP A 117 0.82 -10.84 -5.23
CA ASP A 117 -0.37 -11.53 -5.74
C ASP A 117 -0.36 -13.03 -5.44
N LYS A 118 0.80 -13.58 -5.10
CA LYS A 118 0.91 -14.97 -4.65
C LYS A 118 1.08 -15.05 -3.15
N TRP A 119 1.99 -14.28 -2.55
CA TRP A 119 2.43 -14.55 -1.19
C TRP A 119 3.06 -13.34 -0.46
N PRO A 120 2.60 -12.98 0.75
CA PRO A 120 1.28 -13.27 1.32
C PRO A 120 0.21 -12.29 0.81
N ILE A 121 -0.98 -12.85 0.58
CA ILE A 121 -2.19 -12.14 0.16
C ILE A 121 -2.58 -11.03 1.16
N MET A 122 -2.30 -11.23 2.45
CA MET A 122 -2.43 -10.21 3.50
C MET A 122 -1.07 -9.57 3.79
N SER A 123 -0.92 -8.32 3.39
CA SER A 123 0.31 -7.55 3.54
C SER A 123 0.00 -6.07 3.76
N ALA A 124 1.05 -5.28 3.96
CA ALA A 124 0.99 -3.83 4.01
C ALA A 124 2.12 -3.19 3.20
N ALA A 125 1.82 -2.03 2.63
CA ALA A 125 2.79 -1.11 2.08
C ALA A 125 3.12 -0.03 3.11
N ALA A 126 4.41 0.20 3.37
CA ALA A 126 4.88 1.22 4.30
C ALA A 126 5.37 2.47 3.54
N SER A 127 5.53 3.59 4.24
CA SER A 127 6.06 4.82 3.64
C SER A 127 7.32 4.57 2.81
N THR A 128 7.37 5.11 1.59
CA THR A 128 8.57 5.05 0.73
C THR A 128 9.81 5.64 1.41
N GLU A 129 9.66 6.50 2.43
CA GLU A 129 10.79 7.02 3.21
C GLU A 129 11.57 5.92 3.97
N PHE A 130 10.98 4.75 4.17
CA PHE A 130 11.63 3.59 4.79
C PHE A 130 12.45 2.75 3.81
N PHE A 131 12.32 3.01 2.52
CA PHE A 131 13.02 2.32 1.44
C PHE A 131 14.24 3.13 0.99
N SER A 132 15.32 2.43 0.65
CA SER A 132 16.52 3.08 0.13
C SER A 132 16.44 3.25 -1.39
N LYS A 133 17.38 4.00 -1.95
CA LYS A 133 17.53 4.19 -3.40
C LYS A 133 18.41 3.11 -4.05
N ASN A 134 18.76 2.04 -3.33
CA ASN A 134 19.72 1.03 -3.81
C ASN A 134 19.15 0.12 -4.91
N GLY A 135 17.83 0.14 -5.12
CA GLY A 135 17.16 -0.63 -6.16
C GLY A 135 17.08 -2.13 -5.85
N TRP A 136 16.65 -2.91 -6.83
CA TRP A 136 16.48 -4.36 -6.66
C TRP A 136 17.69 -5.15 -7.14
N LEU A 137 18.03 -6.20 -6.40
CA LEU A 137 19.12 -7.11 -6.72
C LEU A 137 18.57 -8.42 -7.28
N LYS A 138 19.27 -9.02 -8.26
CA LYS A 138 18.91 -10.32 -8.79
C LYS A 138 19.06 -11.38 -7.69
N SER A 139 18.00 -12.14 -7.45
CA SER A 139 17.97 -13.26 -6.49
C SER A 139 18.24 -14.59 -7.19
N CYS A 140 18.45 -15.65 -6.41
CA CYS A 140 18.45 -17.05 -6.90
C CYS A 140 17.11 -17.75 -6.72
N LEU A 141 16.02 -17.01 -6.47
CA LEU A 141 14.69 -17.58 -6.52
C LEU A 141 14.38 -18.06 -7.94
N PRO A 142 13.45 -19.04 -8.10
CA PRO A 142 12.98 -19.45 -9.41
C PRO A 142 12.50 -18.24 -10.21
N ASN A 143 12.77 -18.22 -11.51
CA ASN A 143 12.31 -17.17 -12.41
C ASN A 143 10.79 -16.95 -12.31
N ASN A 144 10.37 -15.73 -12.63
CA ASN A 144 8.97 -15.38 -12.77
C ASN A 144 8.28 -16.24 -13.84
N PRO A 145 6.95 -16.35 -13.84
CA PRO A 145 6.22 -17.16 -14.83
C PRO A 145 6.47 -16.79 -16.29
N ASP A 146 6.89 -15.55 -16.55
CA ASP A 146 7.26 -15.05 -17.89
C ASP A 146 8.73 -15.37 -18.28
N GLY A 147 9.43 -16.13 -17.45
CA GLY A 147 10.83 -16.53 -17.65
C GLY A 147 11.86 -15.48 -17.22
N THR A 148 11.43 -14.31 -16.74
CA THR A 148 12.36 -13.26 -16.28
C THR A 148 12.95 -13.59 -14.90
N PRO A 149 14.17 -13.13 -14.59
CA PRO A 149 14.76 -13.36 -13.27
C PRO A 149 13.94 -12.71 -12.14
N SER A 150 13.93 -13.33 -10.97
CA SER A 150 13.36 -12.71 -9.77
C SER A 150 14.36 -11.75 -9.12
N TYR A 151 13.86 -10.59 -8.73
CA TYR A 151 14.63 -9.54 -8.07
C TYR A 151 14.04 -9.25 -6.69
N VAL A 152 14.88 -8.93 -5.71
CA VAL A 152 14.49 -8.61 -4.34
C VAL A 152 15.14 -7.30 -3.93
N ASN A 153 14.40 -6.47 -3.20
CA ASN A 153 14.96 -5.26 -2.61
C ASN A 153 15.70 -5.62 -1.31
N PRO A 154 17.01 -5.34 -1.19
CA PRO A 154 17.78 -5.65 0.00
C PRO A 154 17.51 -4.72 1.19
N ASP A 155 16.58 -3.78 1.06
CA ASP A 155 16.20 -2.84 2.11
C ASP A 155 15.77 -3.53 3.40
N ARG A 156 16.15 -2.94 4.54
CA ARG A 156 15.82 -3.48 5.86
C ARG A 156 14.32 -3.59 6.15
N VAL A 157 13.51 -2.74 5.52
CA VAL A 157 12.04 -2.81 5.62
C VAL A 157 11.46 -4.04 4.91
N CYS A 158 12.21 -4.66 3.99
CA CYS A 158 11.81 -5.85 3.25
C CYS A 158 12.28 -7.18 3.88
N ASP A 159 13.24 -7.11 4.81
CA ASP A 159 13.82 -8.28 5.45
C ASP A 159 13.11 -8.61 6.77
N ASN A 160 12.27 -9.64 6.83
CA ASN A 160 11.67 -10.10 8.09
C ASN A 160 10.97 -9.02 8.93
N ARG A 161 10.29 -8.06 8.29
CA ARG A 161 9.55 -6.98 8.96
C ARG A 161 8.06 -7.10 8.76
N CYS A 162 7.35 -6.89 9.85
CA CYS A 162 5.90 -6.91 9.92
C CYS A 162 5.40 -5.61 10.57
N ALA A 163 4.19 -5.19 10.19
CA ALA A 163 3.40 -4.23 10.94
C ALA A 163 2.35 -4.96 11.77
N GLN A 164 2.35 -4.68 13.07
CA GLN A 164 1.21 -4.94 13.94
C GLN A 164 0.30 -3.72 13.94
N ILE A 165 -0.97 -3.95 13.62
CA ILE A 165 -1.99 -2.92 13.46
C ILE A 165 -3.12 -3.25 14.43
N THR A 166 -3.44 -2.33 15.32
CA THR A 166 -4.61 -2.41 16.20
C THR A 166 -5.61 -1.33 15.84
N TYR A 167 -6.84 -1.73 15.54
CA TYR A 167 -7.94 -0.83 15.19
C TYR A 167 -9.28 -1.42 15.65
N LYS A 168 -10.11 -0.61 16.30
CA LYS A 168 -11.43 -1.00 16.86
C LYS A 168 -11.41 -2.33 17.65
N GLY A 169 -10.37 -2.54 18.47
CA GLY A 169 -10.23 -3.74 19.31
C GLY A 169 -9.82 -5.02 18.58
N LYS A 170 -9.51 -4.94 17.28
CA LYS A 170 -8.89 -6.00 16.48
C LYS A 170 -7.41 -5.72 16.29
N THR A 171 -6.58 -6.77 16.26
CA THR A 171 -5.15 -6.67 16.01
C THR A 171 -4.71 -7.62 14.90
N VAL A 172 -4.09 -7.11 13.85
CA VAL A 172 -3.50 -7.94 12.79
C VAL A 172 -2.00 -7.68 12.71
N THR A 173 -1.20 -8.73 12.52
CA THR A 173 0.22 -8.62 12.18
C THR A 173 0.43 -9.14 10.78
N VAL A 174 0.92 -8.29 9.88
CA VAL A 174 1.17 -8.61 8.46
C VAL A 174 2.56 -8.18 8.04
N PRO A 175 3.21 -8.89 7.11
CA PRO A 175 4.50 -8.49 6.59
C PRO A 175 4.42 -7.23 5.73
N ILE A 176 5.51 -6.47 5.74
CA ILE A 176 5.73 -5.36 4.82
C ILE A 176 6.28 -5.91 3.52
N THR A 177 5.58 -5.68 2.42
CA THR A 177 5.95 -6.23 1.10
C THR A 177 6.05 -5.17 0.02
N ASN A 178 5.52 -3.98 0.28
CA ASN A 178 5.42 -2.92 -0.70
C ASN A 178 5.73 -1.54 -0.08
N SER A 179 5.92 -0.54 -0.94
CA SER A 179 6.08 0.85 -0.57
C SER A 179 4.83 1.64 -0.96
N CYS A 180 4.42 2.58 -0.13
CA CYS A 180 3.38 3.55 -0.44
C CYS A 180 4.00 4.94 -0.70
N PRO A 181 4.07 5.38 -1.96
CA PRO A 181 4.46 6.75 -2.29
C PRO A 181 3.46 7.75 -1.72
N GLY A 182 3.96 8.80 -1.06
CA GLY A 182 3.12 9.84 -0.46
C GLY A 182 2.53 9.50 0.91
N CYS A 183 2.63 8.25 1.37
CA CYS A 183 2.29 7.90 2.75
C CYS A 183 3.32 8.49 3.74
N PRO A 184 2.90 9.22 4.79
CA PRO A 184 3.77 9.54 5.91
C PRO A 184 4.16 8.27 6.68
N LYS A 185 5.14 8.39 7.59
CA LYS A 185 5.71 7.24 8.33
C LYS A 185 4.70 6.50 9.24
N ASN A 186 3.63 7.16 9.65
CA ASN A 186 2.54 6.59 10.43
C ASN A 186 1.35 6.13 9.56
N HIS A 187 1.54 5.95 8.24
CA HIS A 187 0.51 5.50 7.32
C HIS A 187 0.90 4.16 6.68
N LEU A 188 0.01 3.17 6.78
CA LEU A 188 0.09 1.92 6.03
C LEU A 188 -1.01 1.84 4.97
N ASP A 189 -0.61 1.44 3.77
CA ASP A 189 -1.54 1.14 2.69
C ASP A 189 -1.71 -0.39 2.58
N LEU A 190 -2.87 -0.89 2.93
CA LEU A 190 -3.10 -2.30 3.20
C LEU A 190 -3.53 -3.05 1.93
N SER A 191 -3.17 -4.34 1.84
CA SER A 191 -3.84 -5.19 0.85
C SER A 191 -5.33 -5.30 1.20
N VAL A 192 -6.19 -5.43 0.18
CA VAL A 192 -7.66 -5.54 0.36
C VAL A 192 -8.04 -6.61 1.42
N PRO A 193 -7.42 -7.80 1.44
CA PRO A 193 -7.73 -8.80 2.46
C PRO A 193 -7.35 -8.37 3.90
N THR A 194 -6.22 -7.68 4.07
CA THR A 194 -5.84 -7.09 5.37
C THR A 194 -6.83 -6.01 5.80
N TRP A 195 -7.23 -5.17 4.85
CA TRP A 195 -8.24 -4.14 5.08
C TRP A 195 -9.57 -4.73 5.54
N LEU A 196 -10.14 -5.67 4.77
CA LEU A 196 -11.45 -6.26 5.04
C LEU A 196 -11.50 -7.02 6.38
N TRP A 197 -10.35 -7.51 6.85
CA TRP A 197 -10.24 -8.10 8.18
C TRP A 197 -10.46 -7.07 9.29
N LEU A 198 -9.87 -5.88 9.14
CA LEU A 198 -10.00 -4.77 10.10
C LEU A 198 -11.36 -4.07 9.97
N GLU A 199 -11.69 -3.62 8.76
CA GLU A 199 -12.88 -2.86 8.40
C GLU A 199 -13.60 -3.52 7.21
N PRO A 200 -14.68 -4.28 7.44
CA PRO A 200 -15.39 -4.98 6.38
C PRO A 200 -16.10 -4.03 5.40
N ASN A 201 -16.28 -2.75 5.77
CA ASN A 201 -16.83 -1.75 4.87
C ASN A 201 -15.75 -1.13 3.97
N TYR A 202 -15.59 -1.70 2.76
CA TYR A 202 -14.65 -1.21 1.74
C TYR A 202 -14.97 0.20 1.20
N ARG A 203 -16.17 0.75 1.48
CA ARG A 203 -16.52 2.12 1.06
C ARG A 203 -15.82 3.18 1.89
N ILE A 204 -15.28 2.80 3.05
CA ILE A 204 -14.41 3.67 3.83
C ILE A 204 -13.04 3.60 3.16
N GLY A 205 -12.57 4.69 2.54
CA GLY A 205 -11.28 4.71 1.86
C GLY A 205 -10.08 4.93 2.79
N ARG A 206 -10.33 5.35 4.04
CA ARG A 206 -9.30 5.75 4.98
C ARG A 206 -9.75 5.59 6.43
N LEU A 207 -8.88 5.03 7.28
CA LEU A 207 -9.06 4.91 8.73
C LEU A 207 -8.03 5.76 9.44
N PHE A 208 -8.41 6.29 10.60
CA PHE A 208 -7.56 7.10 11.47
C PHE A 208 -7.53 6.49 12.87
N ASN A 209 -6.57 6.93 13.69
CA ASN A 209 -6.39 6.50 15.08
C ASN A 209 -6.17 4.99 15.23
N ALA A 210 -5.54 4.37 14.23
CA ALA A 210 -5.00 3.02 14.38
C ALA A 210 -3.72 3.09 15.22
N THR A 211 -3.43 2.04 15.99
CA THR A 211 -2.09 1.87 16.54
C THR A 211 -1.27 1.03 15.56
N ILE A 212 -0.14 1.55 15.11
CA ILE A 212 0.78 0.87 14.20
C ILE A 212 2.12 0.67 14.92
N MET A 213 2.64 -0.55 14.88
CA MET A 213 3.96 -0.87 15.41
C MET A 213 4.71 -1.78 14.44
N PHE A 214 5.90 -1.37 14.02
CA PHE A 214 6.79 -2.22 13.23
C PHE A 214 7.54 -3.19 14.13
N MET A 215 7.73 -4.41 13.68
CA MET A 215 8.42 -5.45 14.44
C MET A 215 9.05 -6.49 13.51
N TYR A 216 9.92 -7.33 14.05
CA TYR A 216 10.28 -8.57 13.36
C TYR A 216 9.03 -9.44 13.21
N CYS A 217 8.89 -10.10 12.07
CA CYS A 217 7.80 -11.05 11.91
C CYS A 217 7.95 -12.21 12.91
N PRO A 218 6.85 -12.62 13.57
CA PRO A 218 6.83 -13.71 14.54
C PRO A 218 6.91 -15.11 13.90
#